data_AF-A0A7M1PZD6-F1
#
_entry.id   AF-A0A7M1PZD6-F1
#
_cell.length_a   1.000
_cell.length_b   1.000
_cell.length_c   1.000
_cell.angle_alpha   90.00
_cell.angle_beta   90.00
_cell.angle_gamma   90.00
#
_symmetry.space_group_name_H-M   'P 1'
#
loop_
_entity.id
_entity.type
_entity.pdbx_description
1 polymer ?
#
loop_
_entity_poly.entity_id
_entity_poly.type
_entity_poly.pdbx_seq_one_letter_code
_entity_poly.pdbx_strand_id
1 'polypeptide(L)'
;MRLIISAFPIMVFKAQLPDSSRKYMQVFEALKFNPVTNILTGNMLFQYLVEGRVLSEDSSKIIRMIGKHQQLNKISNDLANRLITNGCDLKLVKKYANPQWNAGEVN
;
A
#
# COMPACT_ATOMS: atom_id res chain seq x y z
N MET A 1 12.46 -0.59 18.05
CA MET A 1 11.87 -0.57 16.68
C MET A 1 10.79 -1.62 16.41
N ARG A 2 10.62 -2.69 17.22
CA ARG A 2 9.42 -3.58 17.15
C ARG A 2 8.08 -2.81 17.21
N LEU A 3 8.06 -1.68 17.92
CA LEU A 3 6.91 -0.78 18.04
C LEU A 3 6.37 -0.27 16.70
N ILE A 4 7.20 -0.15 15.65
CA ILE A 4 6.76 0.44 14.39
C ILE A 4 5.84 -0.49 13.61
N ILE A 5 6.10 -1.81 13.63
CA ILE A 5 5.24 -2.81 12.96
C ILE A 5 3.92 -2.95 13.72
N SER A 6 3.99 -2.99 15.05
CA SER A 6 2.78 -3.10 15.87
C SER A 6 1.94 -1.82 15.80
N ALA A 7 2.53 -0.63 15.74
CA ALA A 7 1.78 0.62 15.65
C ALA A 7 1.33 0.94 14.21
N PHE A 8 2.20 0.74 13.23
CA PHE A 8 2.01 1.17 11.84
C PHE A 8 2.23 -0.02 10.87
N PRO A 9 1.27 -0.95 10.79
CA PRO A 9 1.40 -2.13 9.91
C PRO A 9 1.31 -1.78 8.42
N ILE A 10 0.75 -0.62 8.08
CA ILE A 10 0.62 -0.11 6.71
C ILE A 10 1.29 1.25 6.62
N MET A 11 2.17 1.42 5.64
CA MET A 11 2.82 2.68 5.29
C MET A 11 2.36 3.11 3.89
N VAL A 12 2.01 4.38 3.77
CA VAL A 12 1.57 4.96 2.50
C VAL A 12 2.53 6.08 2.11
N PHE A 13 3.23 5.89 0.99
CA PHE A 13 4.17 6.87 0.47
C PHE A 13 3.47 7.75 -0.54
N LYS A 14 3.39 9.05 -0.25
CA LYS A 14 2.82 10.05 -1.16
C LYS A 14 3.94 10.86 -1.80
N ALA A 15 3.77 11.24 -3.07
CA ALA A 15 4.65 12.18 -3.75
C ALA A 15 3.83 13.23 -4.48
N GLN A 16 4.41 14.43 -4.64
CA GLN A 16 3.96 15.39 -5.62
C GLN A 16 4.69 15.09 -6.94
N LEU A 17 3.93 14.97 -8.02
CA LEU A 17 4.45 14.71 -9.36
C LEU A 17 4.77 16.03 -10.08
N PRO A 18 5.48 15.99 -11.22
CA PRO A 18 5.87 17.21 -11.96
C PRO A 18 4.71 18.10 -12.40
N ASP A 19 3.52 17.54 -12.61
CA ASP A 19 2.29 18.31 -12.88
C ASP A 19 1.63 18.88 -11.62
N SER A 20 2.36 18.92 -10.50
CA SER A 20 1.91 19.34 -9.17
C SER A 20 0.81 18.48 -8.53
N SER A 21 0.32 17.44 -9.22
CA SER A 21 -0.63 16.50 -8.64
C SER A 21 0.01 15.67 -7.54
N ARG A 22 -0.76 15.27 -6.51
CA ARG A 22 -0.28 14.38 -5.45
C ARG A 22 -0.86 12.98 -5.63
N LYS A 23 -0.01 11.96 -5.58
CA LYS A 23 -0.41 10.55 -5.72
C LYS A 23 0.17 9.72 -4.58
N TYR A 24 -0.57 8.68 -4.18
CA TYR A 24 -0.07 7.63 -3.31
C TYR A 24 0.75 6.67 -4.16
N MET A 25 2.07 6.85 -4.12
CA MET A 25 3.01 6.14 -4.97
C MET A 25 3.11 4.67 -4.60
N GLN A 26 3.12 4.37 -3.31
CA GLN A 26 3.28 3.01 -2.81
C GLN A 26 2.46 2.84 -1.53
N VAL A 27 1.87 1.65 -1.39
CA VAL A 27 1.30 1.16 -0.14
C VAL A 27 2.07 -0.08 0.25
N PHE A 28 2.68 -0.07 1.42
CA PHE A 28 3.55 -1.14 1.91
C PHE A 28 3.01 -1.69 3.23
N GLU A 29 2.94 -3.00 3.33
CA GLU A 29 2.64 -3.73 4.55
C GLU A 29 3.94 -4.15 5.23
N ALA A 30 4.13 -3.74 6.48
CA ALA A 30 5.27 -4.14 7.29
C ALA A 30 4.99 -5.51 7.96
N LEU A 31 5.86 -6.50 7.72
CA LEU A 31 5.66 -7.86 8.23
C LEU A 31 6.60 -8.20 9.39
N LYS A 32 7.91 -8.05 9.19
CA LYS A 32 8.91 -8.50 10.18
C LYS A 32 10.08 -7.53 10.25
N PHE A 33 10.59 -7.33 11.45
CA PHE A 33 11.79 -6.56 11.70
C PHE A 33 12.85 -7.47 12.30
N ASN A 34 14.01 -7.55 11.64
CA ASN A 34 15.17 -8.26 12.15
C ASN A 34 16.03 -7.30 12.99
N PRO A 35 16.12 -7.48 14.32
CA PRO A 35 16.87 -6.59 15.19
C PRO A 35 18.39 -6.72 15.05
N VAL A 36 18.88 -7.86 14.53
CA VAL A 36 20.31 -8.10 14.33
C VAL A 36 20.81 -7.38 13.08
N THR A 37 20.05 -7.48 11.98
CA THR A 37 20.42 -6.84 10.70
C THR A 37 19.85 -5.43 10.56
N ASN A 38 18.95 -5.02 11.45
CA ASN A 38 18.21 -3.77 11.39
C ASN A 38 17.34 -3.61 10.12
N ILE A 39 16.90 -4.73 9.53
CA ILE A 39 16.11 -4.74 8.29
C ILE A 39 14.63 -4.95 8.59
N LEU A 40 13.79 -4.10 7.99
CA LEU A 40 12.34 -4.30 7.92
C LEU A 40 11.99 -5.01 6.60
N THR A 41 11.24 -6.11 6.69
CA THR A 41 10.69 -6.83 5.54
C THR A 41 9.18 -6.70 5.50
N GLY A 42 8.63 -6.76 4.29
CA GLY A 42 7.21 -6.58 4.06
C GLY A 42 6.82 -6.69 2.60
N ASN A 43 5.55 -6.45 2.32
CA ASN A 43 4.95 -6.59 0.99
C ASN A 43 4.53 -5.24 0.44
N MET A 44 4.84 -4.98 -0.83
CA MET A 44 4.21 -3.86 -1.54
C MET A 44 2.80 -4.27 -1.95
N LEU A 45 1.79 -3.63 -1.39
CA LEU A 45 0.38 -3.93 -1.67
C LEU A 45 -0.10 -3.24 -2.94
N PHE A 46 0.25 -1.97 -3.10
CA PHE A 46 -0.14 -1.16 -4.26
C PHE A 46 1.00 -0.27 -4.71
N GLN A 47 1.01 0.05 -6.00
CA GLN A 47 1.92 1.03 -6.59
C GLN A 47 1.17 1.90 -7.61
N TYR A 48 1.48 3.20 -7.65
CA TYR A 48 1.12 4.06 -8.78
C TYR A 48 2.20 3.94 -9.85
N LEU A 49 1.82 3.39 -11.01
CA LEU A 49 2.69 3.29 -12.18
C LEU A 49 2.52 4.54 -13.03
N VAL A 50 3.60 5.29 -13.21
CA VAL A 50 3.67 6.39 -14.18
C VAL A 50 3.84 5.78 -15.56
N GLU A 51 2.88 6.03 -16.44
CA GLU A 51 2.86 5.49 -17.80
C GLU A 51 3.24 6.54 -18.84
N GLY A 52 3.19 7.83 -18.49
CA GLY A 52 3.58 8.90 -19.40
C GLY A 52 3.35 10.29 -18.85
N ARG A 53 3.50 11.27 -19.74
CA ARG A 53 3.33 12.70 -19.47
C ARG A 53 2.86 13.43 -20.71
N VAL A 54 2.08 14.49 -20.50
CA VAL A 54 1.67 15.44 -21.54
C VAL A 54 2.44 16.73 -21.33
N LEU A 55 3.02 17.26 -22.41
CA LEU A 55 3.71 18.54 -22.42
C LEU A 55 2.77 19.66 -22.91
N SER A 56 3.11 20.90 -22.60
CA SER A 56 2.55 22.07 -23.26
C SER A 56 2.86 22.07 -24.77
N GLU A 57 2.15 22.91 -25.54
CA GLU A 57 2.33 23.01 -27.01
C GLU A 57 3.77 23.36 -27.41
N ASP A 58 4.41 24.25 -26.66
CA ASP A 58 5.82 24.64 -26.82
C ASP A 58 6.81 23.62 -26.22
N SER A 59 6.33 22.50 -25.68
CA SER A 59 7.10 21.46 -25.01
C SER A 59 7.91 21.91 -23.78
N SER A 60 7.66 23.12 -23.24
CA SER A 60 8.46 23.69 -22.16
C SER A 60 8.12 23.14 -20.76
N LYS A 61 6.88 22.67 -20.55
CA LYS A 61 6.42 22.19 -19.24
C LYS A 61 5.57 20.93 -19.33
N ILE A 62 5.64 20.11 -18.28
CA ILE A 62 4.71 19.00 -18.09
C ILE A 62 3.41 19.58 -17.54
N ILE A 63 2.30 19.39 -18.27
CA ILE A 63 0.97 19.86 -17.85
C ILE A 63 0.13 18.74 -17.23
N ARG A 64 0.49 17.47 -17.46
CA ARG A 64 -0.22 16.33 -16.92
C ARG A 64 0.66 15.09 -16.84
N MET A 65 0.61 14.39 -15.72
CA MET A 65 1.19 13.06 -15.54
C MET A 65 0.12 12.00 -15.75
N ILE A 66 0.43 10.96 -16.53
CA ILE A 66 -0.47 9.85 -16.82
C ILE A 66 0.03 8.62 -16.07
N GLY A 67 -0.88 7.92 -15.41
CA GLY A 67 -0.57 6.70 -14.70
C GLY A 67 -1.79 6.09 -14.03
N LYS A 68 -1.58 4.94 -13.39
CA LYS A 68 -2.65 4.17 -12.72
C LYS A 68 -2.14 3.48 -11.47
N HIS A 69 -3.05 3.28 -10.51
CA HIS A 69 -2.76 2.43 -9.35
C HIS A 69 -2.93 0.96 -9.76
N GLN A 70 -1.95 0.14 -9.40
CA GLN A 70 -1.97 -1.29 -9.55
C GLN A 70 -1.89 -1.95 -8.17
N GLN A 71 -2.73 -2.95 -7.95
CA GLN A 71 -2.56 -3.87 -6.82
C GLN A 71 -1.50 -4.90 -7.18
N LEU A 72 -0.48 -5.03 -6.33
CA LEU A 72 0.63 -5.98 -6.51
C LEU A 72 0.44 -7.22 -5.65
N ASN A 73 0.04 -7.04 -4.39
CA ASN A 73 -0.13 -8.14 -3.44
C ASN A 73 -1.45 -8.04 -2.67
N LYS A 74 -1.88 -9.17 -2.11
CA LYS A 74 -2.92 -9.22 -1.08
C LYS A 74 -2.31 -8.90 0.28
N ILE A 75 -3.13 -8.43 1.22
CA ILE A 75 -2.69 -8.26 2.61
C ILE A 75 -2.39 -9.62 3.24
N SER A 76 -1.47 -9.66 4.21
CA SER A 76 -1.22 -10.87 4.98
C SER A 76 -2.43 -11.29 5.81
N ASN A 77 -2.47 -12.57 6.19
CA ASN A 77 -3.49 -13.09 7.10
C ASN A 77 -3.45 -12.38 8.46
N ASP A 78 -2.27 -12.01 8.95
CA ASP A 78 -2.10 -11.29 10.22
C ASP A 78 -2.74 -9.91 10.15
N LEU A 79 -2.53 -9.18 9.05
CA LEU A 79 -3.17 -7.88 8.85
C LEU A 79 -4.67 -8.02 8.63
N ALA A 80 -5.12 -9.04 7.89
CA ALA A 80 -6.56 -9.30 7.71
C ALA A 80 -7.26 -9.58 9.04
N ASN A 81 -6.69 -10.45 9.88
CA ASN A 81 -7.18 -10.74 11.23
C ASN A 81 -7.23 -9.47 12.07
N ARG A 82 -6.13 -8.70 12.09
CA ARG A 82 -6.05 -7.44 12.83
C ARG A 82 -7.11 -6.43 12.40
N LEU A 83 -7.37 -6.29 11.11
CA LEU A 83 -8.39 -5.36 10.60
C LEU A 83 -9.79 -5.77 11.06
N ILE A 84 -10.14 -7.06 11.01
CA ILE A 84 -11.44 -7.56 11.50
C ILE A 84 -11.57 -7.37 13.01
N THR A 85 -10.57 -7.77 13.78
CA THR A 85 -10.57 -7.60 15.25
C THR A 85 -10.75 -6.12 15.63
N ASN A 86 -10.23 -5.20 14.83
CA ASN A 86 -10.39 -3.76 15.03
C ASN A 86 -11.66 -3.17 14.40
N GLY A 87 -12.63 -4.01 13.98
CA GLY A 87 -13.95 -3.59 13.52
C GLY A 87 -14.04 -3.20 12.05
N CYS A 88 -13.07 -3.56 11.20
CA CYS A 88 -13.17 -3.34 9.76
C CYS A 88 -14.23 -4.25 9.14
N ASP A 89 -14.94 -3.76 8.13
CA ASP A 89 -15.99 -4.52 7.44
C ASP A 89 -15.44 -5.81 6.80
N LEU A 90 -16.11 -6.94 7.05
CA LEU A 90 -15.68 -8.25 6.58
C LEU A 90 -15.63 -8.36 5.05
N LYS A 91 -16.57 -7.74 4.33
CA LYS A 91 -16.56 -7.77 2.86
C LYS A 91 -15.36 -7.00 2.33
N LEU A 92 -15.04 -5.86 2.95
CA LEU A 92 -13.88 -5.05 2.60
C LEU A 92 -12.57 -5.80 2.86
N VAL A 93 -12.41 -6.45 4.02
CA VAL A 93 -11.20 -7.23 4.32
C VAL A 93 -11.06 -8.40 3.34
N LYS A 94 -12.13 -9.16 3.07
CA LYS A 94 -12.11 -10.28 2.10
C LYS A 94 -11.69 -9.85 0.70
N LYS A 95 -12.04 -8.62 0.27
CA LYS A 95 -11.62 -8.08 -1.04
C LYS A 95 -10.09 -8.00 -1.17
N TYR A 96 -9.40 -7.61 -0.09
CA TYR A 96 -7.96 -7.35 -0.10
C TYR A 96 -7.11 -8.49 0.49
N ALA A 97 -7.73 -9.40 1.25
CA ALA A 97 -7.07 -10.57 1.81
C ALA A 97 -6.72 -11.62 0.75
N ASN A 98 -5.88 -12.56 1.15
CA ASN A 98 -5.60 -13.75 0.36
C ASN A 98 -6.91 -14.55 0.13
N PRO A 99 -7.18 -15.07 -1.09
CA PRO A 99 -8.40 -15.86 -1.35
C PRO A 99 -8.59 -17.09 -0.44
N GLN A 100 -7.49 -17.65 0.09
CA GLN A 100 -7.54 -18.76 1.04
C GLN A 100 -7.77 -18.31 2.49
N TRP A 101 -7.67 -17.00 2.79
CA TRP A 101 -7.94 -16.49 4.13
C TRP A 101 -9.44 -16.54 4.42
N ASN A 102 -9.76 -17.02 5.62
CA ASN A 102 -11.08 -16.94 6.21
C ASN A 102 -10.96 -16.26 7.58
N ALA A 103 -12.03 -15.58 8.00
CA ALA A 103 -12.03 -14.89 9.30
C ALA A 103 -12.10 -15.85 10.50
N GLY A 104 -12.12 -17.17 10.26
CA GLY A 104 -12.56 -18.15 11.26
C GLY A 104 -13.99 -17.87 11.74
N GLU A 105 -14.44 -18.63 12.73
CA GLU A 105 -15.52 -18.19 13.61
C GLU A 105 -14.94 -17.09 14.50
N VAL A 106 -15.17 -15.83 14.13
CA VAL A 106 -14.93 -14.71 15.02
C VAL A 106 -16.00 -14.81 16.11
N ASN A 107 -15.66 -15.49 17.21
CA ASN A 107 -16.47 -15.57 18.42
C ASN A 107 -16.51 -14.22 19.15
#